data_AF-B9XHQ7-F1
#
_entry.id   AF-B9XHQ7-F1
#
_cell.length_a   1.000
_cell.length_b   1.000
_cell.length_c   1.000
_cell.angle_alpha   90.00
_cell.angle_beta   90.00
_cell.angle_gamma   90.00
#
_symmetry.space_group_name_H-M   'P 1'
#
loop_
_entity.id
_entity.type
_entity.pdbx_description
1 polymer ?
#
loop_
_entity_poly.entity_id
_entity_poly.type
_entity_poly.pdbx_seq_one_letter_code
_entity_poly.pdbx_strand_id
1 'polypeptide(L)' 'MILYPDGTEIRVGDAVLLHHRAYAGVVQHIIDLPEDVERWNLEAPGLMIDTSYGGLVFLPKDSLDEDEIIFVSRAVA' A
#
# COMPACT_ATOMS: atom_id res chain seq x y z
N MET A 1 5.08 -11.08 4.26
CA MET A 1 5.79 -9.99 3.54
C MET A 1 4.98 -9.62 2.31
N ILE A 2 4.83 -8.32 2.05
CA ILE A 2 4.12 -7.78 0.90
C ILE A 2 5.13 -7.08 -0.02
N LEU A 3 5.05 -7.35 -1.32
CA LEU A 3 5.92 -6.80 -2.34
C LEU A 3 5.09 -5.99 -3.32
N TYR A 4 5.68 -4.95 -3.89
CA TYR A 4 5.18 -4.30 -5.09
C TYR A 4 5.27 -5.26 -6.29
N PRO A 5 4.56 -4.98 -7.41
CA PRO A 5 4.60 -5.80 -8.62
C PRO A 5 6.01 -6.00 -9.19
N ASP A 6 6.90 -5.03 -9.01
CA ASP A 6 8.31 -5.09 -9.44
C ASP A 6 9.20 -5.96 -8.51
N GLY A 7 8.63 -6.53 -7.45
CA GLY A 7 9.33 -7.33 -6.44
C GLY A 7 9.95 -6.51 -5.31
N THR A 8 9.83 -5.18 -5.33
CA THR A 8 10.35 -4.31 -4.26
C THR A 8 9.56 -4.52 -2.97
N GLU A 9 10.26 -4.66 -1.84
CA GLU A 9 9.62 -4.75 -0.52
C GLU A 9 8.92 -3.44 -0.16
N ILE A 10 7.63 -3.53 0.19
CA ILE A 10 6.82 -2.39 0.62
C ILE A 10 7.22 -1.97 2.04
N ARG A 11 7.39 -0.66 2.26
CA ARG A 11 7.66 -0.08 3.59
C ARG A 11 6.75 1.10 3.88
N VAL A 12 6.49 1.31 5.18
CA VAL A 12 5.83 2.52 5.66
C VAL A 12 6.67 3.74 5.27
N GLY A 13 6.01 4.77 4.76
CA GLY A 13 6.62 5.99 4.24
C GLY A 13 6.93 5.95 2.75
N ASP A 14 6.70 4.83 2.06
CA ASP A 14 6.86 4.77 0.60
C ASP A 14 5.86 5.69 -0.10
N ALA A 15 6.38 6.52 -1.00
CA ALA A 15 5.57 7.28 -1.93
C ALA A 15 5.18 6.39 -3.10
N VAL A 16 3.90 6.38 -3.42
CA VAL A 16 3.29 5.53 -4.46
C VAL A 16 2.39 6.33 -5.39
N LEU A 17 2.16 5.78 -6.57
CA LEU A 17 1.11 6.20 -7.49
C LEU A 17 0.02 5.13 -7.53
N LEU A 18 -1.24 5.56 -7.50
CA LEU A 18 -2.44 4.72 -7.45
C LEU A 18 -3.33 4.91 -8.68
N HIS A 19 -4.15 3.90 -8.97
CA HIS A 19 -5.22 3.94 -9.99
C HIS A 19 -4.73 4.50 -11.34
N HIS A 20 -3.92 3.74 -12.06
CA HIS A 20 -3.29 4.14 -13.32
C HIS A 20 -2.54 5.46 -13.24
N ARG A 21 -1.85 5.70 -12.11
CA ARG A 21 -1.06 6.91 -11.85
C ARG A 21 -1.89 8.19 -11.73
N ALA A 22 -3.19 8.07 -11.49
CA ALA A 22 -4.07 9.23 -11.31
C ALA A 22 -3.83 9.94 -9.97
N TYR A 23 -3.41 9.22 -8.94
CA TYR A 23 -3.29 9.76 -7.59
C TYR A 23 -1.96 9.40 -6.96
N ALA A 24 -1.40 10.32 -6.18
CA ALA A 24 -0.24 10.03 -5.34
C ALA A 24 -0.72 9.56 -3.95
N GLY A 25 0.10 8.77 -3.28
CA GLY A 25 -0.16 8.37 -1.90
C GLY A 25 1.11 8.03 -1.14
N VAL A 26 0.96 7.86 0.17
CA VAL A 26 2.03 7.42 1.07
C VAL A 26 1.54 6.22 1.87
N VAL A 27 2.32 5.13 1.86
CA VAL A 27 2.01 3.96 2.68
C VAL A 27 2.13 4.32 4.16
N GLN A 28 1.02 4.24 4.90
CA GLN A 28 0.98 4.53 6.34
C GLN A 28 1.06 3.28 7.19
N HIS A 29 0.40 2.19 6.76
CA HIS A 29 0.43 0.91 7.46
C HIS A 29 0.51 -0.26 6.48
N ILE A 30 1.16 -1.33 6.94
CA ILE A 30 1.23 -2.61 6.25
C ILE A 30 0.56 -3.63 7.16
N ILE A 31 -0.48 -4.28 6.65
CA ILE A 31 -1.26 -5.28 7.37
C ILE A 31 -0.94 -6.63 6.73
N ASP A 32 -0.06 -7.40 7.37
CA ASP A 32 0.49 -8.64 6.80
C ASP A 32 0.19 -9.86 7.67
N LEU A 33 0.25 -9.70 9.00
CA LEU A 33 0.03 -10.82 9.93
C LEU A 33 -1.48 -11.09 10.12
N PRO A 34 -1.90 -12.36 10.27
CA PRO A 34 -3.30 -12.70 10.52
C PRO A 34 -3.89 -11.99 11.74
N GLU A 35 -3.10 -11.80 12.80
CA GLU A 35 -3.50 -11.07 14.00
C GLU A 35 -3.81 -9.59 13.73
N ASP A 36 -3.10 -8.95 12.80
CA ASP A 36 -3.37 -7.57 12.39
C ASP A 36 -4.61 -7.51 11.50
N VAL A 37 -4.81 -8.49 10.61
CA VAL A 37 -6.02 -8.60 9.79
C VAL A 37 -7.27 -8.70 10.67
N GLU A 38 -7.25 -9.57 11.67
CA GLU A 38 -8.35 -9.70 12.63
C GLU A 38 -8.54 -8.43 13.48
N ARG A 39 -7.45 -7.87 14.01
CA ARG A 39 -7.47 -6.66 14.85
C ARG A 39 -8.08 -5.45 14.11
N TRP A 40 -7.84 -5.35 12.81
CA TRP A 40 -8.37 -4.28 11.97
C TRP A 40 -9.73 -4.62 11.35
N ASN A 41 -10.28 -5.80 11.65
CA ASN A 41 -11.54 -6.30 11.11
C ASN A 41 -11.55 -6.29 9.56
N LEU A 42 -10.48 -6.79 8.96
CA LEU A 42 -10.30 -6.93 7.51
C LEU A 42 -10.45 -8.39 7.08
N GLU A 43 -10.74 -8.60 5.80
CA GLU A 43 -10.87 -9.94 5.23
C GLU A 43 -9.54 -10.48 4.68
N ALA A 44 -8.56 -9.60 4.44
CA ALA A 44 -7.28 -9.97 3.85
C ALA A 44 -6.13 -9.01 4.26
N PRO A 45 -4.86 -9.43 4.09
CA PRO A 45 -3.70 -8.55 4.15
C PRO A 45 -3.76 -7.42 3.12
N GLY A 46 -3.07 -6.32 3.39
CA GLY A 46 -3.03 -5.18 2.48
C GLY A 46 -2.29 -3.97 3.04
N LEU A 47 -2.55 -2.82 2.43
CA LEU A 47 -1.88 -1.56 2.72
C LEU A 47 -2.91 -0.50 3.10
N MET A 48 -2.58 0.33 4.09
CA MET A 48 -3.29 1.59 4.31
C MET A 48 -2.46 2.70 3.69
N ILE A 49 -3.05 3.44 2.75
CA ILE A 49 -2.38 4.46 1.95
C ILE A 49 -3.08 5.79 2.14
N ASP A 50 -2.35 6.81 2.58
CA ASP A 50 -2.86 8.18 2.66
C ASP A 50 -2.72 8.84 1.31
N THR A 51 -3.85 9.27 0.74
CA THR A 51 -3.93 9.66 -0.67
C THR A 51 -3.98 11.16 -0.86
N SER A 52 -3.45 11.63 -1.99
CA SER A 52 -3.41 13.06 -2.33
C SER A 52 -4.79 13.68 -2.57
N TYR A 53 -5.80 12.87 -2.89
CA TYR A 53 -7.19 13.32 -3.01
C TYR A 53 -7.93 13.34 -1.66
N GLY A 54 -7.24 12.95 -0.58
CA GLY A 54 -7.71 13.03 0.79
C GLY A 54 -8.23 11.71 1.33
N GLY A 55 -7.72 11.32 2.49
CA GLY A 55 -8.18 10.17 3.25
C GLY A 55 -7.32 8.93 3.09
N LEU A 56 -7.52 8.02 4.03
CA LEU A 56 -6.80 6.76 4.13
C LEU A 56 -7.59 5.66 3.41
N VAL A 57 -6.96 5.02 2.44
CA VAL A 57 -7.55 3.95 1.63
C VAL A 57 -6.89 2.62 1.93
N PHE A 58 -7.70 1.58 2.04
CA PHE A 58 -7.22 0.22 2.14
C PHE A 58 -7.08 -0.40 0.74
N LEU A 59 -5.88 -0.89 0.41
CA LEU A 59 -5.60 -1.63 -0.82
C LEU A 59 -5.26 -3.09 -0.46
N PRO A 60 -6.12 -4.06 -0.82
CA PRO A 60 -5.85 -5.47 -0.57
C PRO A 60 -4.59 -5.94 -1.28
N LYS A 61 -3.86 -6.88 -0.66
CA LYS A 61 -2.66 -7.49 -1.25
C LYS A 61 -2.92 -8.11 -2.62
N ASP A 62 -4.10 -8.72 -2.80
CA ASP A 62 -4.48 -9.39 -4.05
C ASP A 62 -4.81 -8.41 -5.19
N SER A 63 -4.91 -7.12 -4.89
CA SER A 63 -5.12 -6.03 -5.85
C SER A 63 -3.81 -5.28 -6.18
N LEU A 64 -2.65 -5.78 -5.73
CA LEU A 64 -1.37 -5.16 -6.03
C LEU A 64 -0.88 -5.62 -7.41
N ASP A 65 -1.22 -4.85 -8.43
CA ASP A 65 -0.71 -4.99 -9.79
C ASP A 65 -0.14 -3.67 -10.33
N GLU A 66 0.47 -3.71 -11.52
CA GLU A 66 1.16 -2.57 -12.14
C GLU A 66 0.22 -1.40 -12.51
N ASP A 67 -1.08 -1.68 -12.64
CA ASP A 67 -2.10 -0.69 -12.96
C ASP A 67 -2.63 -0.02 -11.69
N GLU A 68 -2.73 -0.76 -10.59
CA GLU A 68 -3.26 -0.25 -9.33
C GLU A 68 -2.23 0.47 -8.47
N ILE A 69 -0.97 0.03 -8.44
CA ILE A 69 0.04 0.62 -7.57
C ILE A 69 1.45 0.60 -8.14
N ILE A 70 2.16 1.73 -8.04
CA ILE A 70 3.54 1.86 -8.49
C ILE A 70 4.37 2.53 -7.40
N PHE A 71 5.48 1.89 -7.02
CA PHE A 71 6.48 2.49 -6.14
C PHE A 71 7.18 3.67 -6.84
N VAL A 72 7.22 4.83 -6.19
CA VAL A 72 7.86 6.04 -6.72
C VAL A 72 9.20 6.28 -6.03
N SER A 73 9.17 6.35 -4.70
CA SER A 73 10.37 6.67 -3.92
C SER A 73 10.20 6.32 -2.46
N ARG A 74 11.33 6.13 -1.81
CA ARG A 74 11.46 6.03 -0.36
C ARG A 74 12.45 7.10 0.06
N ALA A 75 12.08 7.94 1.03
CA ALA A 75 13.06 8.83 1.64
C ALA A 75 14.10 7.94 2.34
N VAL A 76 15.33 7.96 1.83
CA VAL A 76 16.45 7.27 2.48
C VAL A 76 16.83 8.14 3.67
N ALA A 77 16.60 7.61 4.87
CA ALA A 77 17.07 8.21 6.12
C ALA A 77 18.60 8.19 6.19
#